data_AF-A0A6M8VM80-F1
#
_entry.id   AF-A0A6M8VM80-F1
#
_cell.length_a   1.000
_cell.length_b   1.000
_cell.length_c   1.000
_cell.angle_alpha   90.00
_cell.angle_beta   90.00
_cell.angle_gamma   90.00
#
_symmetry.space_group_name_H-M   'P 1'
#
loop_
_entity.id
_entity.type
_entity.pdbx_description
1 polymer ?
#
loop_
_entity_poly.entity_id
_entity_poly.type
_entity_poly.pdbx_seq_one_letter_code
_entity_poly.pdbx_strand_id
1 'polypeptide(L)'
;MFNRLFSVFLILGLLAAGCGAVNRSVSIPDGTELDDNVTNINGSITIGRDCRINGKIRNVNGQVRISENARVGQVSNTNGSISIASGARTGAIGNTNGRIRLADSVRVEGGVVSTNGPVETGAEVHVDGDIQTANGRIRTGTGSVITGEVETTNGSIELVGTEAAGVSGANGSIELLDGTRIAGDVYVRRPSGSNSSSRLPRVVIGADTVVEGTLQFERDVELYIHETARTGQVIGAEPIRFSGDSP
;
A
#
# COMPACT_ATOMS: atom_id res chain seq x y z
N MET A 1 17.10 4.33 -18.17
CA MET A 1 17.90 3.78 -17.05
C MET A 1 17.05 3.90 -15.80
N PHE A 2 16.31 2.86 -15.41
CA PHE A 2 15.80 2.58 -14.06
C PHE A 2 14.98 1.29 -14.13
N ASN A 3 15.72 0.17 -14.22
CA ASN A 3 15.15 -1.15 -14.02
C ASN A 3 15.04 -1.32 -12.50
N ARG A 4 14.01 -0.73 -11.87
CA ARG A 4 13.68 -1.05 -10.47
C ARG A 4 13.10 -2.46 -10.49
N LEU A 5 14.01 -3.43 -10.47
CA LEU A 5 13.73 -4.81 -10.13
C LEU A 5 12.79 -4.77 -8.94
N PHE A 6 11.63 -5.41 -9.06
CA PHE A 6 10.86 -5.85 -7.90
C PHE A 6 11.89 -6.44 -6.93
N SER A 7 12.18 -5.71 -5.86
CA SER A 7 12.98 -6.26 -4.78
C SER A 7 12.06 -7.30 -4.18
N VAL A 8 12.18 -8.53 -4.69
CA VAL A 8 11.55 -9.70 -4.13
C VAL A 8 12.06 -9.72 -2.70
N PHE A 9 11.24 -9.22 -1.78
CA PHE A 9 11.47 -9.35 -0.36
C PHE A 9 11.37 -10.85 -0.09
N LEU A 10 12.52 -11.51 -0.18
CA LEU A 10 12.70 -12.87 0.28
C LEU A 10 12.53 -12.79 1.80
N ILE A 11 11.30 -12.96 2.28
CA ILE A 11 11.03 -13.20 3.70
C ILE A 11 11.56 -14.60 3.98
N LEU A 12 12.88 -14.68 4.11
CA LEU A 12 13.58 -15.87 4.58
C LEU A 12 13.16 -16.04 6.04
N GLY A 13 12.41 -17.10 6.32
CA GLY A 13 11.95 -17.44 7.66
C GLY A 13 13.13 -17.79 8.56
N LEU A 14 13.83 -16.77 9.09
CA LEU A 14 14.84 -16.94 10.10
C LEU A 14 14.17 -16.87 11.48
N LEU A 15 13.89 -18.04 12.03
CA LEU A 15 13.38 -18.24 13.39
C LEU A 15 14.52 -17.99 14.38
N ALA A 16 14.64 -16.76 14.86
CA ALA A 16 15.36 -16.47 16.09
C ALA A 16 14.35 -16.45 17.25
N ALA A 17 14.71 -17.12 18.34
CA ALA A 17 13.90 -17.33 19.53
C ALA A 17 13.45 -16.00 20.18
N GLY A 18 12.29 -15.50 19.76
CA GLY A 18 11.44 -14.64 20.57
C GLY A 18 10.39 -15.49 21.27
N CYS A 19 9.70 -14.93 22.27
CA CYS A 19 8.65 -15.60 23.03
C CYS A 19 7.47 -15.99 22.10
N GLY A 20 7.57 -17.14 21.43
CA GLY A 20 6.66 -17.55 20.36
C GLY A 20 6.02 -18.89 20.66
N ALA A 21 4.69 -18.93 20.65
CA ALA A 21 3.95 -20.17 20.81
C ALA A 21 3.80 -20.82 19.43
N VAL A 22 4.38 -22.00 19.22
CA VAL A 22 4.45 -22.60 17.87
C VAL A 22 3.07 -23.06 17.33
N ASN A 23 2.03 -23.15 18.17
CA ASN A 23 0.72 -23.68 17.77
C ASN A 23 -0.51 -23.06 18.47
N ARG A 24 -0.44 -21.82 18.95
CA ARG A 24 -1.57 -21.11 19.55
C ARG A 24 -1.49 -19.62 19.25
N SER A 25 -2.64 -18.97 19.18
CA SER A 25 -2.70 -17.51 19.06
C SER A 25 -1.97 -16.82 20.22
N VAL A 26 -1.28 -15.74 19.89
CA VAL A 26 -0.61 -14.85 20.84
C VAL A 26 -1.50 -13.62 21.05
N SER A 27 -1.80 -13.31 22.30
CA SER A 27 -2.54 -12.09 22.67
C SER A 27 -1.71 -11.32 23.67
N ILE A 28 -1.34 -10.09 23.31
CA ILE A 28 -0.64 -9.15 24.20
C ILE A 28 -1.70 -8.23 24.82
N PRO A 29 -1.84 -8.19 26.15
CA PRO A 29 -2.85 -7.37 26.82
C PRO A 29 -2.67 -5.86 26.58
N ASP A 30 -3.74 -5.10 26.74
CA ASP A 30 -3.74 -3.64 26.66
C ASP A 30 -2.69 -3.02 27.60
N GLY A 31 -2.02 -1.95 27.16
CA GLY A 31 -1.00 -1.22 27.91
C GLY A 31 0.32 -1.95 28.11
N THR A 32 0.54 -3.10 27.46
CA THR A 32 1.80 -3.83 27.59
C THR A 32 2.96 -3.09 26.94
N GLU A 33 4.06 -2.96 27.66
CA GLU A 33 5.36 -2.55 27.12
C GLU A 33 6.27 -3.77 26.95
N LEU A 34 6.87 -3.92 25.77
CA LEU A 34 7.69 -5.07 25.41
C LEU A 34 8.86 -4.64 24.51
N ASP A 35 10.08 -4.94 24.94
CA ASP A 35 11.31 -4.66 24.20
C ASP A 35 11.83 -5.86 23.38
N ASP A 36 10.97 -6.84 23.10
CA ASP A 36 11.31 -8.06 22.37
C ASP A 36 10.37 -8.31 21.18
N ASN A 37 10.80 -9.18 20.27
CA ASN A 37 10.04 -9.59 19.11
C ASN A 37 8.85 -10.48 19.50
N VAL A 38 7.71 -10.27 18.84
CA VAL A 38 6.56 -11.17 18.93
C VAL A 38 6.53 -12.02 17.68
N THR A 39 6.79 -13.33 17.82
CA THR A 39 6.80 -14.26 16.69
C THR A 39 5.77 -15.35 16.91
N ASN A 40 5.01 -15.68 15.86
CA ASN A 40 4.07 -16.79 15.87
C ASN A 40 4.09 -17.54 14.53
N ILE A 41 3.81 -18.83 14.56
CA ILE A 41 3.79 -19.67 13.36
C ILE A 41 2.35 -20.07 13.02
N ASN A 42 1.66 -20.73 13.94
CA ASN A 42 0.29 -21.21 13.72
C ASN A 42 -0.65 -20.56 14.74
N GLY A 43 -1.26 -19.44 14.32
CA GLY A 43 -2.25 -18.72 15.12
C GLY A 43 -2.31 -17.23 14.77
N SER A 44 -3.24 -16.52 15.38
CA SER A 44 -3.28 -15.06 15.22
C SER A 44 -2.38 -14.38 16.25
N ILE A 45 -1.80 -13.23 15.88
CA ILE A 45 -1.22 -12.29 16.85
C ILE A 45 -2.22 -11.17 17.05
N THR A 46 -2.58 -10.88 18.30
CA THR A 46 -3.37 -9.70 18.66
C THR A 46 -2.58 -8.87 19.66
N ILE A 47 -2.30 -7.62 19.29
CA ILE A 47 -1.68 -6.62 20.16
C ILE A 47 -2.79 -5.72 20.69
N GLY A 48 -2.90 -5.64 22.01
CA GLY A 48 -3.88 -4.83 22.72
C GLY A 48 -3.70 -3.33 22.48
N ARG A 49 -4.64 -2.55 22.99
CA ARG A 49 -4.61 -1.08 22.91
C ARG A 49 -3.43 -0.52 23.68
N ASP A 50 -2.96 0.65 23.27
CA ASP A 50 -1.95 1.42 24.01
C ASP A 50 -0.65 0.64 24.32
N CYS A 51 -0.39 -0.45 23.60
CA CYS A 51 0.83 -1.22 23.77
C CYS A 51 2.03 -0.45 23.20
N ARG A 52 3.22 -0.72 23.74
CA ARG A 52 4.50 -0.29 23.16
C ARG A 52 5.38 -1.51 22.94
N ILE A 53 5.50 -1.95 21.69
CA ILE A 53 6.35 -3.09 21.32
C ILE A 53 7.48 -2.59 20.44
N ASN A 54 8.67 -2.46 21.03
CA ASN A 54 9.84 -1.97 20.29
C ASN A 54 10.43 -3.05 19.36
N GLY A 55 10.12 -4.32 19.62
CA GLY A 55 10.48 -5.43 18.75
C GLY A 55 9.62 -5.57 17.50
N LYS A 56 10.01 -6.51 16.63
CA LYS A 56 9.29 -6.82 15.40
C LYS A 56 8.16 -7.82 15.63
N ILE A 57 7.06 -7.65 14.92
CA ILE A 57 5.93 -8.58 14.91
C ILE A 57 6.03 -9.46 13.67
N ARG A 58 6.16 -10.77 13.85
CA ARG A 58 6.26 -11.75 12.76
C ARG A 58 5.24 -12.86 12.92
N ASN A 59 4.44 -13.08 11.89
CA ASN A 59 3.51 -14.18 11.85
C ASN A 59 3.62 -14.97 10.53
N VAL A 60 3.39 -16.28 10.60
CA VAL A 60 3.39 -17.12 9.39
C VAL A 60 1.96 -17.43 8.95
N ASN A 61 1.16 -18.07 9.79
CA ASN A 61 -0.22 -18.46 9.47
C ASN A 61 -1.18 -17.84 10.47
N GLY A 62 -2.16 -17.09 9.97
CA GLY A 62 -3.15 -16.39 10.77
C GLY A 62 -3.09 -14.88 10.55
N GLN A 63 -3.93 -14.15 11.27
CA GLN A 63 -3.98 -12.69 11.14
C GLN A 63 -3.12 -11.99 12.20
N VAL A 64 -2.63 -10.81 11.87
CA VAL A 64 -2.01 -9.89 12.82
C VAL A 64 -2.97 -8.72 13.02
N ARG A 65 -3.41 -8.51 14.26
CA ARG A 65 -4.21 -7.34 14.65
C ARG A 65 -3.41 -6.47 15.59
N ILE A 66 -3.28 -5.20 15.25
CA ILE A 66 -2.73 -4.16 16.12
C ILE A 66 -3.86 -3.23 16.50
N SER A 67 -4.16 -3.12 17.79
CA SER A 67 -5.29 -2.34 18.29
C SER A 67 -4.96 -0.84 18.39
N GLU A 68 -5.97 -0.06 18.77
CA GLU A 68 -5.93 1.40 18.77
C GLU A 68 -4.75 1.94 19.59
N ASN A 69 -4.14 3.02 19.09
CA ASN A 69 -3.03 3.75 19.74
C ASN A 69 -1.78 2.94 20.07
N ALA A 70 -1.73 1.65 19.72
CA ALA A 70 -0.56 0.82 19.93
C ALA A 70 0.61 1.33 19.07
N ARG A 71 1.81 1.24 19.62
CA ARG A 71 3.07 1.53 18.94
C ARG A 71 3.84 0.24 18.82
N VAL A 72 4.08 -0.21 17.60
CA VAL A 72 4.81 -1.45 17.35
C VAL A 72 5.94 -1.21 16.35
N GLY A 73 6.97 -2.06 16.39
CA GLY A 73 7.99 -2.06 15.36
C GLY A 73 7.47 -2.54 14.00
N GLN A 74 8.36 -3.11 13.20
CA GLN A 74 8.01 -3.69 11.90
C GLN A 74 6.97 -4.82 12.05
N VAL A 75 5.96 -4.85 11.18
CA VAL A 75 4.95 -5.91 11.14
C VAL A 75 5.12 -6.72 9.85
N SER A 76 5.29 -8.03 9.96
CA SER A 76 5.36 -8.92 8.81
C SER A 76 4.46 -10.14 8.99
N ASN A 77 3.73 -10.50 7.94
CA ASN A 77 2.91 -11.71 7.89
C ASN A 77 3.08 -12.46 6.56
N THR A 78 2.98 -13.78 6.59
CA THR A 78 3.07 -14.59 5.36
C THR A 78 1.70 -14.96 4.82
N ASN A 79 0.85 -15.61 5.62
CA ASN A 79 -0.45 -16.12 5.21
C ASN A 79 -1.53 -15.63 6.17
N GLY A 80 -2.33 -14.67 5.71
CA GLY A 80 -3.41 -14.06 6.45
C GLY A 80 -3.42 -12.54 6.30
N SER A 81 -4.30 -11.87 7.04
CA SER A 81 -4.43 -10.42 6.98
C SER A 81 -3.63 -9.70 8.07
N ILE A 82 -3.20 -8.49 7.76
CA ILE A 82 -2.73 -7.51 8.74
C ILE A 82 -3.83 -6.45 8.88
N SER A 83 -4.23 -6.15 10.11
CA SER A 83 -5.20 -5.09 10.41
C SER A 83 -4.64 -4.19 11.50
N ILE A 84 -4.47 -2.93 11.18
CA ILE A 84 -3.95 -1.89 12.08
C ILE A 84 -5.11 -0.94 12.40
N ALA A 85 -5.49 -0.85 13.66
CA ALA A 85 -6.59 -0.01 14.11
C ALA A 85 -6.17 1.47 14.26
N SER A 86 -7.16 2.33 14.46
CA SER A 86 -6.99 3.77 14.34
C SER A 86 -5.97 4.34 15.34
N GLY A 87 -5.25 5.37 14.91
CA GLY A 87 -4.25 6.06 15.73
C GLY A 87 -2.99 5.25 16.08
N ALA A 88 -2.92 3.97 15.69
CA ALA A 88 -1.73 3.15 15.91
C ALA A 88 -0.53 3.64 15.08
N ARG A 89 0.68 3.32 15.57
CA ARG A 89 1.94 3.60 14.90
C ARG A 89 2.70 2.31 14.69
N THR A 90 3.21 2.11 13.48
CA THR A 90 4.00 0.92 13.15
C THR A 90 5.29 1.32 12.45
N GLY A 91 6.31 0.45 12.52
CA GLY A 91 7.37 0.47 11.51
C GLY A 91 6.82 0.02 10.14
N ALA A 92 7.70 -0.40 9.24
CA ALA A 92 7.29 -0.93 7.93
C ALA A 92 6.34 -2.14 8.05
N ILE A 93 5.45 -2.31 7.07
CA ILE A 93 4.48 -3.40 7.02
C ILE A 93 4.75 -4.26 5.79
N GLY A 94 4.85 -5.58 5.98
CA GLY A 94 5.03 -6.54 4.89
C GLY A 94 4.00 -7.68 4.97
N ASN A 95 3.32 -7.98 3.87
CA ASN A 95 2.48 -9.17 3.77
C ASN A 95 2.76 -9.95 2.49
N THR A 96 2.81 -11.28 2.56
CA THR A 96 2.95 -12.10 1.35
C THR A 96 1.60 -12.44 0.75
N ASN A 97 0.70 -13.05 1.52
CA ASN A 97 -0.60 -13.51 1.05
C ASN A 97 -1.70 -13.05 2.00
N GLY A 98 -2.54 -12.13 1.53
CA GLY A 98 -3.70 -11.62 2.25
C GLY A 98 -3.79 -10.10 2.23
N ARG A 99 -4.84 -9.58 2.88
CA ARG A 99 -5.13 -8.14 2.92
C ARG A 99 -4.30 -7.41 3.98
N ILE A 100 -3.83 -6.21 3.65
CA ILE A 100 -3.39 -5.22 4.63
C ILE A 100 -4.49 -4.15 4.75
N ARG A 101 -4.96 -3.89 5.96
CA ARG A 101 -5.93 -2.83 6.25
C ARG A 101 -5.39 -1.90 7.33
N LEU A 102 -5.28 -0.62 7.00
CA LEU A 102 -4.94 0.44 7.93
C LEU A 102 -6.22 1.24 8.19
N ALA A 103 -6.62 1.38 9.45
CA ALA A 103 -7.74 2.25 9.82
C ALA A 103 -7.30 3.73 9.82
N ASP A 104 -8.18 4.61 10.26
CA ASP A 104 -7.97 6.05 10.18
C ASP A 104 -6.81 6.53 11.07
N SER A 105 -6.11 7.56 10.62
CA SER A 105 -5.03 8.23 11.37
C SER A 105 -3.85 7.32 11.77
N VAL A 106 -3.69 6.16 11.12
CA VAL A 106 -2.55 5.26 11.29
C VAL A 106 -1.28 5.94 10.74
N ARG A 107 -0.14 5.71 11.41
CA ARG A 107 1.17 6.17 10.93
C ARG A 107 2.15 5.01 10.76
N VAL A 108 2.79 4.97 9.61
CA VAL A 108 3.77 3.94 9.23
C VAL A 108 5.11 4.64 8.97
N GLU A 109 6.11 4.39 9.81
CA GLU A 109 7.45 5.03 9.72
C GLU A 109 8.31 4.48 8.57
N GLY A 110 7.72 3.74 7.64
CA GLY A 110 8.38 3.14 6.49
C GLY A 110 7.37 2.80 5.39
N GLY A 111 7.67 1.80 4.56
CA GLY A 111 6.78 1.38 3.48
C GLY A 111 5.75 0.30 3.87
N VAL A 112 4.75 0.14 3.01
CA VAL A 112 3.78 -0.95 3.05
C VAL A 112 3.94 -1.80 1.80
N VAL A 113 4.29 -3.07 1.96
CA VAL A 113 4.54 -3.99 0.85
C VAL A 113 3.61 -5.20 0.94
N SER A 114 2.91 -5.51 -0.15
CA SER A 114 2.05 -6.68 -0.28
C SER A 114 2.36 -7.47 -1.55
N THR A 115 2.76 -8.74 -1.44
CA THR A 115 2.98 -9.54 -2.66
C THR A 115 1.64 -9.90 -3.32
N ASN A 116 0.72 -10.50 -2.56
CA ASN A 116 -0.56 -10.96 -3.05
C ASN A 116 -1.68 -10.55 -2.10
N GLY A 117 -2.38 -9.47 -2.44
CA GLY A 117 -3.57 -9.04 -1.73
C GLY A 117 -3.69 -7.52 -1.67
N PRO A 118 -4.90 -7.02 -1.39
CA PRO A 118 -5.17 -5.60 -1.40
C PRO A 118 -4.54 -4.89 -0.21
N VAL A 119 -4.17 -3.63 -0.42
CA VAL A 119 -3.81 -2.67 0.63
C VAL A 119 -4.91 -1.61 0.66
N GLU A 120 -5.58 -1.48 1.79
CA GLU A 120 -6.67 -0.51 1.99
C GLU A 120 -6.32 0.39 3.18
N THR A 121 -6.30 1.71 2.98
CA THR A 121 -6.15 2.69 4.07
C THR A 121 -7.45 3.41 4.35
N GLY A 122 -7.66 3.76 5.61
CA GLY A 122 -8.68 4.70 6.06
C GLY A 122 -8.29 6.15 5.74
N ALA A 123 -8.98 7.09 6.37
CA ALA A 123 -8.70 8.50 6.24
C ALA A 123 -7.44 8.92 7.02
N GLU A 124 -6.77 9.98 6.56
CA GLU A 124 -5.67 10.64 7.29
C GLU A 124 -4.50 9.70 7.64
N VAL A 125 -4.25 8.66 6.84
CA VAL A 125 -3.14 7.75 7.05
C VAL A 125 -1.84 8.37 6.55
N HIS A 126 -0.77 8.24 7.34
CA HIS A 126 0.57 8.70 6.96
C HIS A 126 1.52 7.52 6.74
N VAL A 127 2.19 7.47 5.61
CA VAL A 127 3.20 6.46 5.28
C VAL A 127 4.47 7.18 4.85
N ASP A 128 5.56 6.96 5.60
CA ASP A 128 6.85 7.63 5.38
C ASP A 128 7.67 7.01 4.22
N GLY A 129 7.13 5.99 3.55
CA GLY A 129 7.73 5.36 2.38
C GLY A 129 6.69 4.98 1.32
N ASP A 130 7.04 3.98 0.52
CA ASP A 130 6.22 3.53 -0.61
C ASP A 130 5.05 2.64 -0.17
N ILE A 131 3.96 2.63 -0.95
CA ILE A 131 2.95 1.57 -0.90
C ILE A 131 3.07 0.74 -2.17
N GLN A 132 3.41 -0.53 -2.04
CA GLN A 132 3.69 -1.40 -3.19
C GLN A 132 2.88 -2.69 -3.10
N THR A 133 2.34 -3.11 -4.24
CA THR A 133 1.83 -4.48 -4.38
C THR A 133 2.18 -5.13 -5.71
N ALA A 134 2.51 -6.42 -5.70
CA ALA A 134 2.70 -7.14 -6.96
C ALA A 134 1.36 -7.52 -7.59
N ASN A 135 0.45 -8.11 -6.80
CA ASN A 135 -0.87 -8.55 -7.22
C ASN A 135 -1.92 -8.09 -6.19
N GLY A 136 -2.57 -6.96 -6.44
CA GLY A 136 -3.53 -6.42 -5.49
C GLY A 136 -3.99 -5.01 -5.80
N ARG A 137 -5.18 -4.67 -5.32
CA ARG A 137 -5.65 -3.28 -5.34
C ARG A 137 -4.96 -2.49 -4.22
N ILE A 138 -4.54 -1.27 -4.52
CA ILE A 138 -4.21 -0.26 -3.52
C ILE A 138 -5.35 0.76 -3.50
N ARG A 139 -5.94 0.98 -2.33
CA ARG A 139 -6.95 2.02 -2.11
C ARG A 139 -6.56 2.87 -0.92
N THR A 140 -6.52 4.19 -1.10
CA THR A 140 -6.26 5.14 -0.01
C THR A 140 -7.49 5.98 0.30
N GLY A 141 -7.68 6.30 1.57
CA GLY A 141 -8.72 7.20 2.03
C GLY A 141 -8.28 8.66 2.02
N THR A 142 -9.26 9.56 2.04
CA THR A 142 -9.08 11.02 1.99
C THR A 142 -8.13 11.54 3.06
N GLY A 143 -7.31 12.53 2.69
CA GLY A 143 -6.35 13.18 3.58
C GLY A 143 -5.13 12.32 3.90
N SER A 144 -4.97 11.16 3.24
CA SER A 144 -3.77 10.34 3.41
C SER A 144 -2.57 11.01 2.74
N VAL A 145 -1.39 10.81 3.32
CA VAL A 145 -0.11 11.32 2.81
C VAL A 145 0.87 10.18 2.73
N ILE A 146 1.31 9.87 1.51
CA ILE A 146 2.30 8.85 1.19
C ILE A 146 3.54 9.60 0.72
N THR A 147 4.59 9.65 1.52
CA THR A 147 5.80 10.42 1.14
C THR A 147 6.57 9.77 -0.01
N GLY A 148 6.34 8.48 -0.26
CA GLY A 148 6.91 7.71 -1.36
C GLY A 148 5.96 7.52 -2.54
N GLU A 149 6.29 6.54 -3.38
CA GLU A 149 5.51 6.16 -4.55
C GLU A 149 4.43 5.13 -4.22
N VAL A 150 3.32 5.16 -4.96
CA VAL A 150 2.30 4.10 -4.95
C VAL A 150 2.45 3.25 -6.21
N GLU A 151 2.77 1.96 -6.05
CA GLU A 151 3.08 1.07 -7.17
C GLU A 151 2.26 -0.23 -7.16
N THR A 152 1.75 -0.64 -8.32
CA THR A 152 1.23 -1.99 -8.52
C THR A 152 1.58 -2.57 -9.90
N THR A 153 1.88 -3.88 -9.97
CA THR A 153 2.04 -4.54 -11.29
C THR A 153 0.71 -5.07 -11.82
N ASN A 154 0.06 -5.95 -11.06
CA ASN A 154 -1.15 -6.65 -11.47
C ASN A 154 -2.32 -6.31 -10.55
N GLY A 155 -2.68 -5.03 -10.50
CA GLY A 155 -3.79 -4.56 -9.70
C GLY A 155 -4.17 -3.13 -10.01
N SER A 156 -5.19 -2.64 -9.34
CA SER A 156 -5.70 -1.27 -9.52
C SER A 156 -5.20 -0.35 -8.41
N ILE A 157 -4.94 0.91 -8.73
CA ILE A 157 -4.64 1.97 -7.77
C ILE A 157 -5.85 2.92 -7.76
N GLU A 158 -6.39 3.18 -6.57
CA GLU A 158 -7.45 4.17 -6.34
C GLU A 158 -6.98 5.09 -5.21
N LEU A 159 -6.64 6.34 -5.55
CA LEU A 159 -6.25 7.36 -4.60
C LEU A 159 -7.36 8.40 -4.51
N VAL A 160 -7.83 8.70 -3.30
CA VAL A 160 -8.92 9.64 -3.05
C VAL A 160 -8.41 10.73 -2.13
N GLY A 161 -8.38 11.98 -2.59
CA GLY A 161 -7.87 13.12 -1.81
C GLY A 161 -6.54 12.85 -1.11
N THR A 162 -5.63 12.16 -1.79
CA THR A 162 -4.36 11.67 -1.22
C THR A 162 -3.18 12.45 -1.81
N GLU A 163 -2.15 12.67 -1.01
CA GLU A 163 -0.87 13.20 -1.47
C GLU A 163 0.14 12.07 -1.64
N ALA A 164 0.80 11.98 -2.80
CA ALA A 164 1.83 10.98 -3.06
C ALA A 164 3.00 11.54 -3.89
N ALA A 165 4.21 11.00 -3.72
CA ALA A 165 5.37 11.42 -4.51
C ALA A 165 5.28 10.99 -5.98
N GLY A 166 4.59 9.88 -6.26
CA GLY A 166 4.45 9.36 -7.62
C GLY A 166 3.50 8.17 -7.64
N VAL A 167 3.05 7.81 -8.84
CA VAL A 167 2.18 6.65 -9.04
C VAL A 167 2.70 5.84 -10.22
N SER A 168 2.87 4.54 -10.03
CA SER A 168 3.26 3.66 -11.12
C SER A 168 2.45 2.37 -11.21
N GLY A 169 2.16 1.97 -12.44
CA GLY A 169 1.33 0.81 -12.75
C GLY A 169 1.87 0.02 -13.95
N ALA A 170 1.32 -1.18 -14.20
CA ALA A 170 1.62 -1.93 -15.43
C ALA A 170 0.38 -2.54 -16.10
N ASN A 171 -0.43 -3.31 -15.38
CA ASN A 171 -1.53 -4.08 -15.97
C ASN A 171 -2.95 -3.68 -15.52
N GLY A 172 -3.09 -2.95 -14.41
CA GLY A 172 -4.42 -2.57 -13.90
C GLY A 172 -4.68 -1.06 -13.94
N SER A 173 -5.86 -0.67 -13.48
CA SER A 173 -6.32 0.71 -13.57
C SER A 173 -5.63 1.63 -12.57
N ILE A 174 -5.55 2.91 -12.90
CA ILE A 174 -5.11 3.98 -11.99
C ILE A 174 -6.22 5.02 -11.95
N GLU A 175 -6.74 5.30 -10.76
CA GLU A 175 -7.80 6.29 -10.54
C GLU A 175 -7.33 7.27 -9.46
N LEU A 176 -7.14 8.53 -9.86
CA LEU A 176 -6.70 9.62 -9.00
C LEU A 176 -7.86 10.59 -8.82
N LEU A 177 -8.55 10.51 -7.68
CA LEU A 177 -9.87 11.11 -7.45
C LEU A 177 -9.82 12.18 -6.36
N ASP A 178 -10.87 12.99 -6.33
CA ASP A 178 -11.23 13.93 -5.25
C ASP A 178 -10.06 14.80 -4.76
N GLY A 179 -9.44 15.55 -5.67
CA GLY A 179 -8.36 16.48 -5.29
C GLY A 179 -7.04 15.81 -4.91
N THR A 180 -6.81 14.56 -5.34
CA THR A 180 -5.52 13.87 -5.19
C THR A 180 -4.38 14.71 -5.78
N ARG A 181 -3.23 14.71 -5.11
CA ARG A 181 -2.03 15.46 -5.51
C ARG A 181 -0.84 14.54 -5.67
N ILE A 182 -0.29 14.50 -6.88
CA ILE A 182 0.91 13.74 -7.20
C ILE A 182 2.04 14.74 -7.48
N ALA A 183 3.06 14.74 -6.62
CA ALA A 183 4.20 15.66 -6.74
C ALA A 183 5.13 15.30 -7.91
N GLY A 184 5.17 14.02 -8.29
CA GLY A 184 5.99 13.51 -9.38
C GLY A 184 5.16 12.94 -10.51
N ASP A 185 5.67 11.88 -11.12
CA ASP A 185 5.13 11.31 -12.36
C ASP A 185 3.99 10.31 -12.10
N VAL A 186 3.14 10.17 -13.11
CA VAL A 186 2.22 9.02 -13.24
C VAL A 186 2.71 8.18 -14.41
N TYR A 187 3.09 6.94 -14.13
CA TYR A 187 3.81 6.11 -15.09
C TYR A 187 3.18 4.73 -15.27
N VAL A 188 2.81 4.36 -16.50
CA VAL A 188 2.36 3.01 -16.83
C VAL A 188 3.42 2.30 -17.66
N ARG A 189 4.04 1.29 -17.06
CA ARG A 189 5.12 0.49 -17.63
C ARG A 189 4.58 -0.51 -18.64
N ARG A 190 5.39 -0.83 -19.65
CA ARG A 190 5.17 -2.05 -20.44
C ARG A 190 5.63 -3.25 -19.60
N PRO A 191 4.75 -4.19 -19.23
CA PRO A 191 5.18 -5.40 -18.51
C PRO A 191 6.09 -6.25 -19.42
N SER A 192 7.14 -6.85 -18.84
CA SER A 192 8.05 -7.75 -19.56
C SER A 192 7.56 -9.21 -19.52
N GLY A 193 7.73 -9.95 -20.62
CA GLY A 193 7.56 -11.41 -20.68
C GLY A 193 6.10 -11.91 -20.71
N SER A 194 5.84 -13.07 -20.08
CA SER A 194 4.52 -13.75 -20.03
C SER A 194 3.47 -13.05 -19.16
N ASN A 195 3.82 -11.94 -18.52
CA ASN A 195 2.93 -11.14 -17.65
C ASN A 195 2.23 -10.00 -18.42
N SER A 196 2.20 -10.07 -19.76
CA SER A 196 1.50 -9.10 -20.59
C SER A 196 0.01 -9.44 -20.62
N SER A 197 -0.81 -8.54 -20.07
CA SER A 197 -2.26 -8.56 -20.28
C SER A 197 -2.60 -7.93 -21.63
N SER A 198 -3.53 -8.53 -22.38
CA SER A 198 -4.10 -7.92 -23.60
C SER A 198 -5.05 -6.76 -23.30
N ARG A 199 -5.58 -6.70 -22.07
CA ARG A 199 -6.48 -5.63 -21.65
C ARG A 199 -5.71 -4.34 -21.46
N LEU A 200 -6.21 -3.25 -22.05
CA LEU A 200 -5.66 -1.92 -21.87
C LEU A 200 -5.93 -1.45 -20.43
N PRO A 201 -4.91 -0.95 -19.71
CA PRO A 201 -5.11 -0.25 -18.45
C PRO A 201 -5.96 1.01 -18.65
N ARG A 202 -6.93 1.24 -17.76
CA ARG A 202 -7.70 2.48 -17.70
C ARG A 202 -7.07 3.43 -16.69
N VAL A 203 -6.81 4.66 -17.10
CA VAL A 203 -6.22 5.72 -16.25
C VAL A 203 -7.19 6.88 -16.17
N VAL A 204 -7.62 7.23 -14.97
CA VAL A 204 -8.54 8.34 -14.71
C VAL A 204 -7.86 9.37 -13.82
N ILE A 205 -7.78 10.58 -14.34
CA ILE A 205 -7.44 11.78 -13.58
C ILE A 205 -8.75 12.50 -13.29
N GLY A 206 -9.26 12.33 -12.06
CA GLY A 206 -10.55 12.83 -11.59
C GLY A 206 -10.57 14.33 -11.28
N ALA A 207 -11.71 14.80 -10.78
CA ALA A 207 -11.93 16.22 -10.50
C ALA A 207 -10.93 16.77 -9.48
N ASP A 208 -10.43 17.98 -9.78
CA ASP A 208 -9.53 18.78 -8.96
C ASP A 208 -8.19 18.12 -8.62
N THR A 209 -7.90 16.97 -9.25
CA THR A 209 -6.63 16.26 -9.15
C THR A 209 -5.51 17.08 -9.79
N VAL A 210 -4.35 17.07 -9.15
CA VAL A 210 -3.14 17.73 -9.64
C VAL A 210 -2.03 16.68 -9.77
N VAL A 211 -1.45 16.59 -10.97
CA VAL A 211 -0.22 15.83 -11.24
C VAL A 211 0.83 16.84 -11.70
N GLU A 212 1.83 17.08 -10.87
CA GLU A 212 2.90 18.05 -11.16
C GLU A 212 3.90 17.53 -12.18
N GLY A 213 4.17 16.22 -12.16
CA GLY A 213 5.05 15.56 -13.11
C GLY A 213 4.38 15.16 -14.42
N THR A 214 5.08 14.31 -15.16
CA THR A 214 4.69 13.80 -16.48
C THR A 214 3.74 12.62 -16.33
N LEU A 215 2.76 12.52 -17.22
CA LEU A 215 1.96 11.33 -17.43
C LEU A 215 2.59 10.54 -18.57
N GLN A 216 3.32 9.48 -18.24
CA GLN A 216 4.09 8.70 -19.21
C GLN A 216 3.56 7.27 -19.32
N PHE A 217 3.22 6.87 -20.55
CA PHE A 217 2.65 5.56 -20.85
C PHE A 217 3.52 4.83 -21.86
N GLU A 218 4.11 3.71 -21.47
CA GLU A 218 4.93 2.88 -22.37
C GLU A 218 4.14 1.83 -23.13
N ARG A 219 2.84 1.74 -22.86
CA ARG A 219 1.88 0.88 -23.53
C ARG A 219 0.58 1.65 -23.70
N ASP A 220 -0.26 1.20 -24.61
CA ASP A 220 -1.57 1.80 -24.84
C ASP A 220 -2.43 1.72 -23.57
N VAL A 221 -3.12 2.81 -23.28
CA VAL A 221 -4.03 2.99 -22.14
C VAL A 221 -5.27 3.76 -22.56
N GLU A 222 -6.37 3.57 -21.84
CA GLU A 222 -7.53 4.45 -21.93
C GLU A 222 -7.36 5.59 -20.91
N LEU A 223 -6.92 6.75 -21.38
CA LEU A 223 -6.66 7.91 -20.53
C LEU A 223 -7.86 8.87 -20.51
N TYR A 224 -8.44 9.06 -19.33
CA TYR A 224 -9.50 10.03 -19.08
C TYR A 224 -8.99 11.14 -18.16
N ILE A 225 -9.22 12.40 -18.54
CA ILE A 225 -8.82 13.56 -17.73
C ILE A 225 -10.03 14.48 -17.54
N HIS A 226 -10.42 14.69 -16.28
CA HIS A 226 -11.49 15.60 -15.91
C HIS A 226 -11.16 17.04 -16.34
N GLU A 227 -12.16 17.82 -16.69
CA GLU A 227 -11.96 19.21 -17.16
C GLU A 227 -11.30 20.13 -16.12
N THR A 228 -11.48 19.85 -14.83
CA THR A 228 -10.86 20.62 -13.73
C THR A 228 -9.49 20.12 -13.31
N ALA A 229 -9.06 18.94 -13.80
CA ALA A 229 -7.78 18.35 -13.44
C ALA A 229 -6.61 19.13 -14.07
N ARG A 230 -5.49 19.20 -13.34
CA ARG A 230 -4.24 19.80 -13.81
C ARG A 230 -3.17 18.73 -13.91
N THR A 231 -2.57 18.61 -15.09
CA THR A 231 -1.55 17.60 -15.35
C THR A 231 -0.35 18.23 -16.04
N GLY A 232 0.84 17.67 -15.82
CA GLY A 232 2.00 17.93 -16.65
C GLY A 232 1.84 17.36 -18.07
N GLN A 233 2.97 17.19 -18.75
CA GLN A 233 3.01 16.67 -20.11
C GLN A 233 2.46 15.24 -20.18
N VAL A 234 1.67 14.94 -21.23
CA VAL A 234 1.19 13.58 -21.53
C VAL A 234 2.04 12.98 -22.64
N ILE A 235 2.58 11.78 -22.42
CA ILE A 235 3.43 11.05 -23.37
C ILE A 235 2.90 9.62 -23.52
N GLY A 236 2.65 9.20 -24.75
CA GLY A 236 2.28 7.81 -25.07
C GLY A 236 0.80 7.46 -24.91
N ALA A 237 -0.07 8.46 -24.73
CA ALA A 237 -1.52 8.29 -24.75
C ALA A 237 -2.21 9.56 -25.28
N GLU A 238 -3.41 9.40 -25.85
CA GLU A 238 -4.28 10.51 -26.21
C GLU A 238 -5.36 10.69 -25.13
N PRO A 239 -5.45 11.87 -24.47
CA PRO A 239 -6.40 12.07 -23.39
C PRO A 239 -7.83 12.28 -23.90
N ILE A 240 -8.77 11.54 -23.34
CA ILE A 240 -10.21 11.76 -23.49
C ILE A 240 -10.65 12.70 -22.36
N ARG A 241 -11.14 13.88 -22.73
CA ARG A 241 -11.68 14.84 -21.76
C ARG A 241 -13.09 14.44 -21.35
N PHE A 242 -13.40 14.57 -20.07
CA PHE A 242 -14.73 14.33 -19.53
C PHE A 242 -15.10 15.35 -18.46
N SER A 243 -16.40 15.42 -18.16
CA SER A 243 -17.00 16.26 -17.12
C SER A 243 -17.99 15.43 -16.31
N GLY A 244 -18.16 15.76 -15.03
CA GLY A 244 -19.05 15.03 -14.11
C GLY A 244 -18.32 13.96 -13.31
N ASP A 245 -19.09 13.14 -12.58
CA ASP A 245 -18.52 12.25 -11.54
C ASP A 245 -17.70 11.07 -12.10
N SER A 246 -17.94 10.69 -13.37
CA SER A 246 -17.23 9.59 -14.02
C SER A 246 -17.21 9.74 -15.55
N PRO A 247 -16.12 9.34 -16.22
CA PRO A 247 -16.02 9.33 -17.68
C PRO A 247 -16.85 8.23 -18.34
#